data_AF-A0A485ALZ7-F1
#
_entry.id   AF-A0A485ALZ7-F1
#
_cell.length_a   1.000
_cell.length_b   1.000
_cell.length_c   1.000
_cell.angle_alpha   90.00
_cell.angle_beta   90.00
_cell.angle_gamma   90.00
#
_symmetry.space_group_name_H-M   'P 1'
#
loop_
_entity.id
_entity.type
_entity.pdbx_description
1 polymer ?
#
loop_
_entity_poly.entity_id
_entity_poly.type
_entity_poly.pdbx_seq_one_letter_code
_entity_poly.pdbx_strand_id
1 'polypeptide(L)'
;MFGAELVIVLLAIYLGARLGGIGIGFAGGLGVLVLTLLFQIKPGAIPFDVIEIIMAVIAAIAAMQVAGGMDYLVSLAERMLRRHPKYITFLAPLVTWFMTVLAGTGHTAFSTLPVITEVAKEQGIRPSRPLSIAVVASQIAITASPISAAVVFFAGILEPLGVSYLTLLAICIPVTLIAVMITAVVCNFLGCELKDDPIYQERLAKGEVKLRGSQVSS
;
A
#
# COMPACT_ATOMS: atom_id res chain seq x y z
N MET A 1 20.04 27.75 -10.77
CA MET A 1 20.53 27.02 -9.58
C MET A 1 19.49 25.99 -9.16
N PHE A 2 18.38 26.40 -8.53
CA PHE A 2 17.29 25.51 -8.10
C PHE A 2 16.74 24.54 -9.17
N GLY A 3 16.54 24.99 -10.42
CA GLY A 3 16.02 24.12 -11.48
C GLY A 3 16.95 22.95 -11.84
N ALA A 4 18.28 23.15 -11.79
CA ALA A 4 19.23 22.08 -12.07
C ALA A 4 19.31 21.06 -10.93
N GLU A 5 19.25 21.54 -9.69
CA GLU A 5 19.19 20.70 -8.48
C GLU A 5 17.92 19.84 -8.50
N LEU A 6 16.78 20.42 -8.83
CA LEU A 6 15.51 19.71 -8.95
C LEU A 6 15.56 18.62 -10.04
N VAL A 7 16.17 18.91 -11.19
CA VAL A 7 16.35 17.93 -12.26
C VAL A 7 17.19 16.74 -11.76
N ILE A 8 18.26 16.99 -11.01
CA ILE A 8 19.11 15.92 -10.45
C ILE A 8 18.33 15.07 -9.46
N VAL A 9 17.55 15.69 -8.57
CA VAL A 9 16.68 14.96 -7.63
C VAL A 9 15.67 14.10 -8.38
N LEU A 10 14.99 14.65 -9.40
CA LEU A 10 14.02 13.91 -10.21
C LEU A 10 14.68 12.77 -10.99
N LEU A 11 15.87 12.97 -11.54
CA LEU A 11 16.65 11.92 -12.22
C LEU A 11 17.06 10.80 -11.26
N ALA A 12 17.50 11.15 -10.05
CA ALA A 12 17.86 10.18 -9.01
C ALA A 12 16.63 9.35 -8.58
N ILE A 13 15.48 9.99 -8.39
CA ILE A 13 14.20 9.31 -8.09
C ILE A 13 13.80 8.38 -9.25
N TYR A 14 13.84 8.88 -10.49
CA TYR A 14 13.50 8.09 -11.67
C TYR A 14 14.40 6.85 -11.82
N LEU A 15 15.71 7.04 -11.68
CA LEU A 15 16.70 5.97 -11.79
C LEU A 15 16.53 4.95 -10.65
N GLY A 16 16.31 5.42 -9.42
CA GLY A 16 16.03 4.58 -8.26
C GLY A 16 14.75 3.75 -8.45
N ALA A 17 13.66 4.39 -8.86
CA ALA A 17 12.38 3.73 -9.11
C ALA A 17 12.48 2.66 -10.21
N ARG A 18 13.29 2.87 -11.24
CA ARG A 18 13.52 1.89 -12.32
C ARG A 18 14.35 0.69 -11.85
N LEU A 19 15.38 0.93 -11.03
CA LEU A 19 16.24 -0.15 -10.51
C LEU A 19 15.54 -0.99 -9.45
N GLY A 20 14.69 -0.37 -8.62
CA GLY A 20 13.95 -1.04 -7.56
C GLY A 20 14.84 -1.60 -6.43
N GLY A 21 14.20 -2.09 -5.37
CA GLY A 21 14.88 -2.73 -4.23
C GLY A 21 16.01 -1.88 -3.64
N ILE A 22 17.21 -2.44 -3.53
CA ILE A 22 18.40 -1.75 -3.00
C ILE A 22 18.87 -0.60 -3.91
N GLY A 23 18.53 -0.62 -5.20
CA GLY A 23 18.91 0.40 -6.17
C GLY A 23 18.30 1.77 -5.87
N ILE A 24 17.17 1.82 -5.18
CA ILE A 24 16.54 3.07 -4.72
C ILE A 24 17.48 3.81 -3.74
N GLY A 25 18.08 3.07 -2.79
CA GLY A 25 19.02 3.62 -1.82
C GLY A 25 20.29 4.15 -2.47
N PHE A 26 20.88 3.39 -3.40
CA PHE A 26 22.08 3.82 -4.13
C PHE A 26 21.81 5.04 -5.02
N ALA A 27 20.68 5.08 -5.72
CA ALA A 27 20.31 6.23 -6.55
C ALA A 27 20.10 7.50 -5.70
N GLY A 28 19.49 7.37 -4.53
CA GLY A 28 19.37 8.47 -3.56
C GLY A 28 20.73 8.97 -3.07
N GLY A 29 21.63 8.05 -2.68
CA GLY A 29 22.99 8.38 -2.27
C GLY A 29 23.81 9.05 -3.38
N LEU A 30 23.70 8.56 -4.61
CA LEU A 30 24.31 9.18 -5.79
C LEU A 30 23.77 10.60 -6.00
N GLY A 31 22.45 10.81 -5.89
CA GLY A 31 21.84 12.13 -6.01
C GLY A 31 22.40 13.12 -4.99
N VAL A 32 22.52 12.70 -3.72
CA VAL A 32 23.14 13.50 -2.66
C VAL A 32 24.60 13.80 -2.96
N LEU A 33 25.39 12.81 -3.42
CA LEU A 33 26.80 13.02 -3.81
C LEU A 33 26.94 14.03 -4.95
N VAL A 34 26.11 13.95 -5.98
CA VAL A 34 26.13 14.89 -7.11
C VAL A 34 25.79 16.31 -6.64
N LEU A 35 24.75 16.47 -5.81
CA LEU A 35 24.35 17.78 -5.29
C LEU A 35 25.40 18.39 -4.35
N THR A 36 26.04 17.56 -3.54
CA THR A 36 27.07 18.02 -2.59
C THR A 36 28.40 18.34 -3.26
N LEU A 37 28.87 17.51 -4.21
CA LEU A 37 30.17 17.69 -4.86
C LEU A 37 30.13 18.70 -6.01
N LEU A 38 29.09 18.71 -6.84
CA LEU A 38 29.01 19.60 -8.00
C LEU A 38 28.36 20.94 -7.67
N PHE A 39 27.27 20.93 -6.88
CA PHE A 39 26.52 22.14 -6.54
C PHE A 39 26.92 22.73 -5.19
N GLN A 40 27.87 22.10 -4.48
CA GLN A 40 28.43 22.58 -3.19
C GLN A 40 27.35 22.83 -2.13
N ILE A 41 26.24 22.09 -2.21
CA ILE A 41 25.17 22.13 -1.23
C ILE A 41 25.66 21.41 0.02
N LYS A 42 25.47 22.04 1.19
CA LYS A 42 25.81 21.39 2.46
C LYS A 42 24.91 20.15 2.66
N PRO A 43 25.48 18.95 2.85
CA PRO A 43 24.68 17.78 3.16
C PRO A 43 23.92 17.98 4.47
N GLY A 44 22.68 17.49 4.52
CA GLY A 44 21.90 17.43 5.74
C GLY A 44 22.48 16.40 6.74
N ALA A 45 21.92 16.39 7.95
CA ALA A 45 22.24 15.36 8.92
C ALA A 45 21.80 13.97 8.41
N ILE A 46 22.60 12.95 8.71
CA ILE A 46 22.22 11.57 8.43
C ILE A 46 21.05 11.21 9.36
N PRO A 47 19.91 10.72 8.83
CA PRO A 47 18.74 10.44 9.63
C PRO A 47 18.86 9.07 10.33
N PHE A 48 19.78 8.95 11.29
CA PHE A 48 20.03 7.70 12.03
C PHE A 48 18.75 7.13 12.66
N ASP A 49 17.93 7.98 13.29
CA ASP A 49 16.65 7.58 13.90
C ASP A 49 15.74 6.86 12.89
N VAL A 50 15.67 7.37 11.65
CA VAL A 50 14.85 6.78 10.58
C VAL A 50 15.41 5.43 10.15
N ILE A 51 16.74 5.33 10.02
CA ILE A 51 17.41 4.06 9.66
C ILE A 51 17.17 3.01 10.75
N GLU A 52 17.29 3.38 12.03
CA GLU A 52 17.05 2.50 13.16
C GLU A 52 15.60 2.01 13.23
N ILE A 53 14.62 2.89 13.00
CA ILE A 53 13.21 2.52 12.91
C ILE A 53 12.99 1.52 11.77
N ILE A 54 13.53 1.79 10.57
CA ILE A 54 13.40 0.87 9.43
C ILE A 54 14.00 -0.50 9.76
N MET A 55 15.20 -0.55 10.36
CA MET A 55 15.84 -1.80 10.76
C MET A 55 15.00 -2.57 11.78
N ALA A 56 14.48 -1.89 12.81
CA ALA A 56 13.63 -2.51 13.83
C ALA A 56 12.33 -3.08 13.23
N VAL A 57 11.68 -2.33 12.33
CA VAL A 57 10.46 -2.76 11.66
C VAL A 57 10.71 -3.95 10.74
N ILE A 58 11.80 -3.93 9.96
CA ILE A 58 12.18 -5.06 9.11
C ILE A 58 12.41 -6.32 9.96
N ALA A 59 13.14 -6.19 11.08
CA ALA A 59 13.38 -7.31 11.98
C ALA A 59 12.08 -7.86 12.58
N ALA A 60 11.17 -6.99 13.02
CA ALA A 60 9.86 -7.39 13.55
C ALA A 60 8.98 -8.06 12.50
N ILE A 61 8.93 -7.54 11.27
CA ILE A 61 8.17 -8.14 10.17
C ILE A 61 8.77 -9.49 9.77
N ALA A 62 10.10 -9.61 9.71
CA ALA A 62 10.76 -10.87 9.41
C ALA A 62 10.45 -11.93 10.48
N ALA A 63 10.51 -11.56 11.76
CA ALA A 63 10.12 -12.45 12.85
C ALA A 63 8.64 -12.86 12.76
N MET A 64 7.74 -11.91 12.47
CA MET A 64 6.32 -12.18 12.26
C MET A 64 6.06 -13.12 11.07
N GLN A 65 6.78 -12.94 9.97
CA GLN A 65 6.68 -13.80 8.79
C GLN A 65 7.16 -15.22 9.08
N VAL A 66 8.31 -15.37 9.74
CA VAL A 66 8.85 -16.69 10.12
C VAL A 66 7.94 -17.40 11.13
N ALA A 67 7.27 -16.66 12.02
CA ALA A 67 6.30 -17.22 12.95
C ALA A 67 4.93 -17.58 12.31
N GLY A 68 4.73 -17.36 11.00
CA GLY A 68 3.46 -17.60 10.32
C GLY A 68 2.38 -16.52 10.58
N GLY A 69 2.77 -15.38 11.16
CA GLY A 69 1.85 -14.28 11.47
C GLY A 69 1.22 -13.65 10.22
N MET A 70 1.94 -13.64 9.09
CA MET A 70 1.39 -13.16 7.82
C MET A 70 0.26 -14.06 7.31
N ASP A 71 0.46 -15.38 7.36
CA ASP A 71 -0.56 -16.36 6.95
C ASP A 71 -1.80 -16.24 7.84
N TYR A 72 -1.59 -16.01 9.14
CA TYR A 72 -2.68 -15.72 10.07
C TYR A 72 -3.46 -14.46 9.70
N LEU A 73 -2.78 -13.34 9.42
CA LEU A 73 -3.44 -12.10 8.99
C LEU A 73 -4.22 -12.28 7.69
N VAL A 74 -3.68 -13.01 6.71
CA VAL A 74 -4.38 -13.34 5.46
C VAL A 74 -5.60 -14.21 5.73
N SER A 75 -5.50 -15.20 6.62
CA SER A 75 -6.64 -16.05 6.98
C SER A 75 -7.76 -15.25 7.66
N LEU A 76 -7.39 -14.26 8.47
CA LEU A 76 -8.34 -13.36 9.12
C LEU A 76 -9.03 -12.46 8.10
N ALA A 77 -8.25 -11.90 7.17
CA ALA A 77 -8.76 -11.11 6.04
C ALA A 77 -9.74 -11.93 5.18
N GLU A 78 -9.39 -13.17 4.83
CA GLU A 78 -10.28 -14.08 4.08
C GLU A 78 -11.57 -14.34 4.83
N ARG A 79 -11.48 -14.69 6.12
CA ARG A 79 -12.66 -14.97 6.95
C ARG A 79 -13.57 -13.74 7.06
N MET A 80 -13.00 -12.54 7.17
CA MET A 80 -13.77 -11.29 7.21
C MET A 80 -14.46 -11.03 5.87
N LEU A 81 -13.73 -11.08 4.75
CA LEU A 81 -14.26 -10.83 3.40
C LEU A 81 -15.36 -11.82 3.00
N ARG A 82 -15.20 -13.10 3.35
CA ARG A 82 -16.19 -14.15 3.07
C ARG A 82 -17.43 -14.08 3.94
N ARG A 83 -17.38 -13.43 5.11
CA ARG A 83 -18.55 -13.28 6.01
C ARG A 83 -19.59 -12.31 5.44
N HIS A 84 -19.14 -11.26 4.76
CA HIS A 84 -20.01 -10.22 4.17
C HIS A 84 -19.61 -9.91 2.72
N PRO A 85 -19.67 -10.89 1.81
CA PRO A 85 -19.05 -10.79 0.49
C PRO A 85 -19.79 -9.80 -0.43
N LYS A 86 -21.08 -9.52 -0.18
CA LYS A 86 -21.85 -8.48 -0.88
C LYS A 86 -21.28 -7.07 -0.71
N TYR A 87 -20.53 -6.81 0.36
CA TYR A 87 -19.95 -5.49 0.66
C TYR A 87 -18.45 -5.43 0.37
N ILE A 88 -17.93 -6.30 -0.50
CA ILE A 88 -16.49 -6.42 -0.74
C ILE A 88 -15.82 -5.11 -1.16
N THR A 89 -16.52 -4.25 -1.91
CA THR A 89 -15.98 -2.93 -2.34
C THR A 89 -15.65 -2.03 -1.15
N PHE A 90 -16.31 -2.21 -0.01
CA PHE A 90 -16.04 -1.47 1.23
C PHE A 90 -15.12 -2.27 2.17
N LEU A 91 -15.29 -3.57 2.22
CA LEU A 91 -14.58 -4.42 3.16
C LEU A 91 -13.11 -4.66 2.74
N ALA A 92 -12.85 -4.80 1.44
CA ALA A 92 -11.50 -4.94 0.90
C ALA A 92 -10.59 -3.76 1.26
N PRO A 93 -10.97 -2.48 1.05
CA PRO A 93 -10.14 -1.36 1.44
C PRO A 93 -10.01 -1.19 2.96
N LEU A 94 -11.04 -1.52 3.74
CA LEU A 94 -10.93 -1.51 5.21
C LEU A 94 -9.88 -2.51 5.72
N VAL A 95 -9.97 -3.76 5.25
CA VAL A 95 -9.05 -4.82 5.67
C VAL A 95 -7.62 -4.48 5.27
N THR A 96 -7.41 -4.03 4.04
CA THR A 96 -6.07 -3.65 3.55
C THR A 96 -5.52 -2.41 4.25
N TRP A 97 -6.35 -1.43 4.57
CA TRP A 97 -5.96 -0.27 5.37
C TRP A 97 -5.50 -0.71 6.77
N PHE A 98 -6.30 -1.52 7.48
CA PHE A 98 -5.94 -2.02 8.81
C PHE A 98 -4.66 -2.84 8.80
N MET A 99 -4.52 -3.78 7.85
CA MET A 99 -3.30 -4.57 7.71
C MET A 99 -2.08 -3.70 7.48
N THR A 100 -2.21 -2.65 6.67
CA THR A 100 -1.09 -1.75 6.39
C THR A 100 -0.74 -0.86 7.58
N VAL A 101 -1.73 -0.34 8.30
CA VAL A 101 -1.50 0.44 9.53
C VAL A 101 -0.75 -0.40 10.58
N LEU A 102 -1.15 -1.66 10.75
CA LEU A 102 -0.56 -2.57 11.73
C LEU A 102 0.83 -3.09 11.32
N ALA A 103 1.01 -3.37 10.03
CA ALA A 103 2.29 -3.89 9.52
C ALA A 103 3.31 -2.79 9.18
N GLY A 104 2.87 -1.54 9.04
CA GLY A 104 3.72 -0.41 8.65
C GLY A 104 4.17 -0.43 7.18
N THR A 105 3.66 -1.35 6.36
CA THR A 105 4.05 -1.50 4.95
C THR A 105 2.88 -1.89 4.06
N GLY A 106 2.82 -1.26 2.87
CA GLY A 106 1.80 -1.56 1.87
C GLY A 106 1.97 -2.91 1.18
N HIS A 107 3.14 -3.54 1.30
CA HIS A 107 3.39 -4.88 0.75
C HIS A 107 2.46 -5.94 1.34
N THR A 108 1.93 -5.72 2.54
CA THR A 108 0.98 -6.65 3.17
C THR A 108 -0.34 -6.79 2.41
N ALA A 109 -0.74 -5.77 1.63
CA ALA A 109 -1.94 -5.85 0.82
C ALA A 109 -1.82 -6.90 -0.30
N PHE A 110 -0.62 -7.12 -0.85
CA PHE A 110 -0.40 -8.09 -1.94
C PHE A 110 -0.83 -9.50 -1.58
N SER A 111 -0.67 -9.89 -0.31
CA SER A 111 -1.11 -11.18 0.23
C SER A 111 -2.64 -11.35 0.19
N THR A 112 -3.39 -10.25 0.21
CA THR A 112 -4.87 -10.26 0.25
C THR A 112 -5.53 -9.98 -1.10
N LEU A 113 -4.79 -9.45 -2.09
CA LEU A 113 -5.35 -9.18 -3.43
C LEU A 113 -5.94 -10.44 -4.10
N PRO A 114 -5.31 -11.64 -4.02
CA PRO A 114 -5.90 -12.85 -4.57
C PRO A 114 -7.25 -13.18 -3.91
N VAL A 115 -7.31 -13.08 -2.58
CA VAL A 115 -8.54 -13.32 -1.80
C VAL A 115 -9.64 -12.34 -2.18
N ILE A 116 -9.32 -11.04 -2.29
CA ILE A 116 -10.27 -10.02 -2.75
C ILE A 116 -10.78 -10.34 -4.16
N THR A 117 -9.89 -10.76 -5.05
CA THR A 117 -10.25 -11.13 -6.43
C THR A 117 -11.17 -12.34 -6.47
N GLU A 118 -10.89 -13.37 -5.67
CA GLU A 118 -11.72 -14.58 -5.57
C GLU A 118 -13.12 -14.24 -5.05
N VAL A 119 -13.22 -13.57 -3.90
CA VAL A 119 -14.51 -13.23 -3.29
C VAL A 119 -15.32 -12.28 -4.17
N ALA A 120 -14.67 -11.36 -4.89
CA ALA A 120 -15.35 -10.48 -5.86
C ALA A 120 -16.00 -11.28 -6.99
N LYS A 121 -15.24 -12.22 -7.60
CA LYS A 121 -15.75 -13.07 -8.69
C LYS A 121 -16.89 -13.98 -8.22
N GLU A 122 -16.78 -14.57 -7.03
CA GLU A 122 -17.83 -15.42 -6.44
C GLU A 122 -19.16 -14.66 -6.25
N GLN A 123 -19.11 -13.34 -6.05
CA GLN A 123 -20.30 -12.48 -5.92
C GLN A 123 -20.75 -11.84 -7.24
N GLY A 124 -20.08 -12.13 -8.36
CA GLY A 124 -20.33 -11.46 -9.63
C GLY A 124 -19.96 -9.97 -9.63
N ILE A 125 -19.16 -9.51 -8.66
CA ILE A 125 -18.69 -8.13 -8.57
C ILE A 125 -17.42 -8.00 -9.40
N ARG A 126 -17.33 -6.95 -10.21
CA ARG A 126 -16.15 -6.69 -11.05
C ARG A 126 -14.91 -6.50 -10.17
N PRO A 127 -13.88 -7.36 -10.23
CA PRO A 127 -12.75 -7.30 -9.29
C PRO A 127 -11.96 -5.99 -9.34
N SER A 128 -11.98 -5.29 -10.48
CA SER A 128 -11.33 -3.98 -10.61
C SER A 128 -11.87 -2.94 -9.61
N ARG A 129 -13.14 -3.03 -9.20
CA ARG A 129 -13.74 -2.12 -8.20
C ARG A 129 -13.07 -2.26 -6.82
N PRO A 130 -13.15 -3.41 -6.12
CA PRO A 130 -12.52 -3.57 -4.82
C PRO A 130 -10.98 -3.54 -4.89
N LEU A 131 -10.36 -4.05 -5.96
CA LEU A 131 -8.90 -4.07 -6.06
C LEU A 131 -8.30 -2.67 -6.20
N SER A 132 -8.90 -1.80 -7.03
CA SER A 132 -8.39 -0.45 -7.25
C SER A 132 -8.36 0.35 -5.95
N ILE A 133 -9.42 0.29 -5.15
CA ILE A 133 -9.46 0.99 -3.87
C ILE A 133 -8.62 0.30 -2.78
N ALA A 134 -8.53 -1.04 -2.76
CA ALA A 134 -7.73 -1.75 -1.76
C ALA A 134 -6.23 -1.44 -1.87
N VAL A 135 -5.68 -1.33 -3.09
CA VAL A 135 -4.28 -0.95 -3.28
C VAL A 135 -4.04 0.49 -2.84
N VAL A 136 -4.93 1.42 -3.19
CA VAL A 136 -4.83 2.82 -2.76
C VAL A 136 -4.95 2.96 -1.25
N ALA A 137 -5.89 2.24 -0.64
CA ALA A 137 -6.09 2.20 0.80
C ALA A 137 -4.83 1.74 1.54
N SER A 138 -4.13 0.75 1.01
CA SER A 138 -2.86 0.31 1.54
C SER A 138 -1.78 1.40 1.48
N GLN A 139 -1.62 2.08 0.34
CA GLN A 139 -0.59 3.11 0.21
C GLN A 139 -0.85 4.32 1.12
N ILE A 140 -2.11 4.77 1.22
CA ILE A 140 -2.44 5.92 2.06
C ILE A 140 -2.39 5.57 3.55
N ALA A 141 -2.70 4.32 3.94
CA ALA A 141 -2.61 3.83 5.32
C ALA A 141 -1.21 3.95 5.92
N ILE A 142 -0.15 3.89 5.10
CA ILE A 142 1.25 4.07 5.56
C ILE A 142 1.43 5.42 6.29
N THR A 143 0.69 6.45 5.86
CA THR A 143 0.73 7.79 6.47
C THR A 143 0.00 7.88 7.82
N ALA A 144 -0.80 6.87 8.15
CA ALA A 144 -1.51 6.73 9.42
C ALA A 144 -0.89 5.66 10.34
N SER A 145 0.19 4.99 9.91
CA SER A 145 0.81 3.94 10.69
C SER A 145 1.79 4.51 11.72
N PRO A 146 1.65 4.13 13.01
CA PRO A 146 2.56 4.57 14.06
C PRO A 146 3.97 3.96 13.94
N ILE A 147 4.11 2.88 13.19
CA ILE A 147 5.39 2.16 13.03
C ILE A 147 6.08 2.57 11.72
N SER A 148 5.45 3.42 10.92
CA SER A 148 5.99 3.90 9.65
C SER A 148 7.08 4.94 9.89
N ALA A 149 8.28 4.64 9.38
CA ALA A 149 9.43 5.55 9.43
C ALA A 149 9.12 6.93 8.82
N ALA A 150 8.27 6.98 7.78
CA ALA A 150 7.84 8.23 7.16
C ALA A 150 7.02 9.10 8.12
N VAL A 151 6.13 8.50 8.91
CA VAL A 151 5.28 9.21 9.89
C VAL A 151 6.12 9.71 11.05
N VAL A 152 7.03 8.89 11.56
CA VAL A 152 7.93 9.30 12.67
C VAL A 152 8.85 10.43 12.22
N PHE A 153 9.44 10.32 11.03
CA PHE A 153 10.27 11.39 10.46
C PHE A 153 9.48 12.69 10.29
N PHE A 154 8.27 12.61 9.73
CA PHE A 154 7.44 13.79 9.51
C PHE A 154 6.98 14.42 10.83
N ALA A 155 6.68 13.61 11.85
CA ALA A 155 6.38 14.09 13.19
C ALA A 155 7.56 14.88 13.79
N GLY A 156 8.80 14.41 13.61
CA GLY A 156 9.99 15.13 14.07
C GLY A 156 10.18 16.50 13.41
N ILE A 157 9.79 16.65 12.14
CA ILE A 157 9.79 17.96 11.44
C ILE A 157 8.70 18.88 11.98
N LEU A 158 7.56 18.32 12.35
CA LEU A 158 6.37 19.05 12.78
C LEU A 158 6.36 19.42 14.28
N GLU A 159 7.13 18.71 15.09
CA GLU A 159 7.19 18.93 16.54
C GLU A 159 7.64 20.35 16.92
N PRO A 160 8.67 20.96 16.28
CA PRO A 160 9.01 22.38 16.49
C PRO A 160 7.91 23.36 16.08
N LEU A 161 6.97 22.93 15.22
CA LEU A 161 5.82 23.71 14.79
C LEU A 161 4.59 23.53 15.71
N GLY A 162 4.74 22.77 16.80
CA GLY A 162 3.71 22.57 17.82
C GLY A 162 2.77 21.40 17.56
N VAL A 163 3.04 20.55 16.56
CA VAL A 163 2.24 19.36 16.28
C VAL A 163 2.94 18.13 16.83
N SER A 164 2.38 17.56 17.90
CA SER A 164 2.93 16.35 18.51
C SER A 164 2.70 15.12 17.62
N TYR A 165 3.51 14.09 17.82
CA TYR A 165 3.33 12.78 17.17
C TYR A 165 1.92 12.19 17.38
N LEU A 166 1.37 12.28 18.60
CA LEU A 166 0.02 11.81 18.88
C LEU A 166 -1.05 12.64 18.16
N THR A 167 -0.85 13.96 18.05
CA THR A 167 -1.74 14.84 17.28
C THR A 167 -1.72 14.48 15.80
N LEU A 168 -0.54 14.21 15.23
CA LEU A 168 -0.40 13.77 13.84
C LEU A 168 -1.18 12.49 13.59
N LEU A 169 -1.02 11.46 14.43
CA LEU A 169 -1.76 10.20 14.30
C LEU A 169 -3.26 10.39 14.49
N ALA A 170 -3.67 11.19 15.48
CA ALA A 170 -5.07 11.50 15.74
C ALA A 170 -5.76 12.19 14.56
N ILE A 171 -5.01 12.83 13.66
CA ILE A 171 -5.51 13.41 12.42
C ILE A 171 -5.42 12.41 11.26
N CYS A 172 -4.25 11.81 11.03
CA CYS A 172 -4.00 10.94 9.89
C CYS A 172 -4.87 9.68 9.91
N ILE A 173 -5.07 9.05 11.08
CA ILE A 173 -5.88 7.84 11.21
C ILE A 173 -7.33 8.08 10.73
N PRO A 174 -8.10 9.01 11.31
CA PRO A 174 -9.47 9.23 10.88
C PRO A 174 -9.55 9.80 9.45
N VAL A 175 -8.67 10.72 9.07
CA VAL A 175 -8.71 11.35 7.74
C VAL A 175 -8.48 10.31 6.64
N THR A 176 -7.47 9.46 6.78
CA THR A 176 -7.19 8.43 5.77
C THR A 176 -8.28 7.37 5.71
N LEU A 177 -8.81 6.95 6.85
CA LEU A 177 -9.91 5.98 6.92
C LEU A 177 -11.17 6.53 6.24
N ILE A 178 -11.57 7.77 6.57
CA ILE A 178 -12.73 8.43 5.96
C ILE A 178 -12.52 8.62 4.46
N ALA A 179 -11.34 9.09 4.03
CA ALA A 179 -11.02 9.27 2.61
C ALA A 179 -11.13 7.96 1.83
N VAL A 180 -10.62 6.86 2.39
CA VAL A 180 -10.72 5.53 1.80
C VAL A 180 -12.18 5.09 1.69
N MET A 181 -13.00 5.31 2.72
CA MET A 181 -14.42 4.94 2.69
C MET A 181 -15.23 5.76 1.69
N ILE A 182 -14.99 7.07 1.60
CA ILE A 182 -15.63 7.92 0.59
C ILE A 182 -15.23 7.45 -0.81
N THR A 183 -13.94 7.16 -1.02
CA THR A 183 -13.46 6.69 -2.32
C THR A 183 -14.03 5.31 -2.66
N ALA A 184 -14.24 4.42 -1.67
CA ALA A 184 -14.91 3.15 -1.87
C ALA A 184 -16.36 3.30 -2.35
N VAL A 185 -17.09 4.31 -1.87
CA VAL A 185 -18.43 4.66 -2.40
C VAL A 185 -18.34 4.99 -3.89
N VAL A 186 -17.39 5.86 -4.27
CA VAL A 186 -17.20 6.26 -5.67
C VAL A 186 -16.82 5.04 -6.52
N CYS A 187 -15.85 4.24 -6.08
CA CYS A 187 -15.40 3.02 -6.76
C CYS A 187 -16.51 1.98 -6.96
N ASN A 188 -17.52 1.96 -6.08
CA ASN A 188 -18.66 1.05 -6.23
C ASN A 188 -19.51 1.34 -7.47
N PHE A 189 -19.49 2.58 -7.96
CA PHE A 189 -20.20 3.00 -9.17
C PHE A 189 -19.31 3.00 -10.43
N LEU A 190 -18.03 2.64 -10.32
CA LEU A 190 -17.10 2.67 -11.45
C LEU A 190 -17.21 1.42 -12.33
N GLY A 191 -17.41 1.64 -13.63
CA GLY A 191 -17.41 0.61 -14.66
C GLY A 191 -18.69 -0.23 -14.73
N CYS A 192 -18.80 -1.04 -15.79
CA CYS A 192 -19.92 -1.97 -15.97
C CYS A 192 -19.93 -3.09 -14.93
N GLU A 193 -21.08 -3.76 -14.78
CA GLU A 193 -21.17 -4.99 -14.00
C GLU A 193 -20.34 -6.10 -14.64
N LEU A 194 -19.84 -7.05 -13.84
CA LEU A 194 -18.94 -8.10 -14.34
C LEU A 194 -19.58 -8.93 -15.47
N LYS A 195 -20.89 -9.17 -15.36
CA LYS A 195 -21.71 -9.87 -16.37
C LYS A 195 -21.75 -9.17 -17.73
N ASP A 196 -21.58 -7.85 -17.75
CA ASP A 196 -21.68 -7.00 -18.93
C ASP A 196 -20.29 -6.63 -19.47
N ASP A 197 -19.22 -7.16 -18.88
CA ASP A 197 -17.84 -6.94 -19.33
C ASP A 197 -17.52 -7.86 -20.52
N PRO A 198 -17.28 -7.31 -21.74
CA PRO A 198 -17.07 -8.12 -22.94
C PRO A 198 -15.82 -9.01 -22.85
N ILE A 199 -14.77 -8.56 -22.14
CA ILE A 199 -13.55 -9.36 -21.93
C ILE A 199 -13.86 -10.53 -20.99
N TYR A 200 -14.72 -10.30 -19.99
CA TYR A 200 -15.14 -11.37 -19.09
C TYR A 200 -16.02 -12.40 -19.82
N GLN A 201 -16.97 -11.96 -20.64
CA GLN A 201 -17.79 -12.87 -21.45
C GLN A 201 -16.95 -13.70 -22.42
N GLU A 202 -15.96 -13.09 -23.08
CA GLU A 202 -15.05 -13.79 -23.99
C GLU A 202 -14.21 -14.85 -23.26
N ARG A 203 -13.65 -14.50 -22.10
CA ARG A 203 -12.86 -15.44 -21.27
C ARG A 203 -13.73 -16.54 -20.66
N LEU A 204 -14.97 -16.23 -20.31
CA LEU A 204 -15.95 -17.20 -19.83
C LEU A 204 -16.31 -18.18 -20.95
N ALA A 205 -16.55 -17.69 -22.17
CA ALA A 205 -16.84 -18.51 -23.34
C ALA A 205 -15.66 -19.42 -23.73
N LYS A 206 -14.42 -18.97 -23.50
CA LYS A 206 -13.19 -19.77 -23.69
C LYS A 206 -12.90 -20.76 -22.55
N GLY A 207 -13.70 -20.76 -21.48
CA GLY A 207 -13.49 -21.64 -20.32
C GLY A 207 -12.27 -21.25 -19.46
N GLU A 208 -11.72 -20.05 -19.65
CA GLU A 208 -10.51 -19.58 -18.96
C GLU A 208 -10.79 -19.03 -17.55
N VAL A 209 -12.08 -18.94 -17.17
CA VAL A 209 -12.52 -18.45 -15.85
C VAL A 209 -12.69 -19.64 -14.90
N LYS A 210 -11.74 -19.82 -13.98
CA LYS A 210 -11.89 -20.75 -12.85
C LYS A 210 -12.57 -20.04 -11.67
N LEU A 211 -13.75 -20.52 -11.27
CA LEU A 211 -14.40 -20.17 -10.01
C LEU A 211 -14.05 -21.24 -8.96
N ARG A 212 -13.87 -20.85 -7.71
CA ARG A 212 -13.59 -21.81 -6.63
C ARG A 212 -14.87 -22.62 -6.37
N GLY A 213 -14.83 -23.93 -6.59
CA GLY A 213 -15.98 -24.83 -6.44
C GLY A 213 -16.58 -25.36 -7.75
N SER A 214 -16.16 -24.86 -8.93
CA SER A 214 -16.44 -25.55 -10.19
C SER A 214 -15.50 -26.75 -10.32
N GLN A 215 -15.86 -27.88 -9.68
CA GLN A 215 -15.30 -29.16 -10.03
C GLN A 215 -15.50 -29.36 -11.53
N VAL A 216 -14.39 -29.58 -12.24
CA VAL A 216 -14.41 -30.13 -13.58
C VAL A 216 -15.05 -31.50 -13.44
N SER A 217 -16.33 -31.62 -13.79
CA SER A 217 -16.97 -32.90 -14.05
C SER A 217 -16.33 -33.44 -15.32
N SER A 218 -15.31 -34.28 -15.16
CA SER A 218 -14.82 -35.20 -16.18
C SER A 218 -14.70 -36.57 -15.53
#